data_AF-A0A021X5J8-F1
#
_entry.id   AF-A0A021X5J8-F1
#
_cell.length_a   1.000
_cell.length_b   1.000
_cell.length_c   1.000
_cell.angle_alpha   90.00
_cell.angle_beta   90.00
_cell.angle_gamma   90.00
#
_symmetry.space_group_name_H-M   'P 1'
#
loop_
_entity.id
_entity.type
_entity.pdbx_description
1 polymer ?
#
loop_
_entity_poly.entity_id
_entity_poly.type
_entity_poly.pdbx_seq_one_letter_code
_entity_poly.pdbx_strand_id
1 'polypeptide(L)'
;MTKISVRRFCESIPWRKYPYVAVSSGGWLNKTNQYLPELLNAKKLIVPKNDKAAKKCAGFVQWGILESESKRQLREHAAKLKRPLAFIEDGFIRSLGLGLSQEPGRSIILDDLTFYYDATKPSRLETILNSSEKIGFWKRRQALKAITFITKHKVSKYNNAPEKLPDSLTAERRRRRILLIDQRAGDASIAGALASDENFRFMLERAFEDADAEVIVKIHPDALCPGKSSAISPSLSAYEANKRLTIVSDAVNPYSLFAAVDEVYVVASGMGFEALMAGKPVTCFGVPYYAGWGVTTDAVTIPRRTQRRTIEEIFFVAWMQMSRYVDPKSRRLVSVMRAARIMAEDVATAGSRPTS
;
A
#
# COMPACT_ATOMS: atom_id res chain seq x y z
N MET A 1 16.39 7.80 29.73
CA MET A 1 14.96 7.41 29.83
C MET A 1 14.66 6.41 28.72
N THR A 2 14.42 5.16 29.10
CA THR A 2 14.37 4.00 28.22
C THR A 2 13.20 4.08 27.25
N LYS A 3 13.49 4.37 25.98
CA LYS A 3 12.61 4.11 24.83
C LYS A 3 12.20 2.65 24.88
N ILE A 4 11.01 2.34 25.41
CA ILE A 4 10.33 1.09 25.05
C ILE A 4 10.06 1.25 23.56
N SER A 5 10.97 0.77 22.72
CA SER A 5 10.79 0.87 21.27
C SER A 5 9.49 0.19 20.89
N VAL A 6 8.78 0.72 19.90
CA VAL A 6 7.59 0.05 19.36
C VAL A 6 7.88 -1.37 18.90
N ARG A 7 9.18 -1.73 18.69
CA ARG A 7 9.61 -3.13 18.62
C ARG A 7 9.06 -3.99 19.76
N ARG A 8 9.12 -3.55 21.02
CA ARG A 8 8.55 -4.36 22.13
C ARG A 8 7.03 -4.37 22.12
N PHE A 9 6.38 -3.24 21.87
CA PHE A 9 4.91 -3.17 21.91
C PHE A 9 4.25 -3.99 20.80
N CYS A 10 4.81 -3.97 19.60
CA CYS A 10 4.25 -4.70 18.47
C CYS A 10 5.05 -5.97 18.17
N GLU A 11 6.37 -5.92 17.98
CA GLU A 11 7.21 -7.07 17.53
C GLU A 11 7.49 -8.10 18.63
N SER A 12 7.34 -7.77 19.92
CA SER A 12 7.41 -8.81 20.93
C SER A 12 6.18 -9.71 20.82
N ILE A 13 6.41 -10.91 20.31
CA ILE A 13 5.58 -12.06 20.54
C ILE A 13 6.14 -12.71 21.82
N PRO A 14 5.72 -12.32 23.03
CA PRO A 14 5.38 -13.39 23.95
C PRO A 14 4.15 -14.09 23.37
N TRP A 15 4.06 -15.40 23.54
CA TRP A 15 2.87 -16.22 23.25
C TRP A 15 1.56 -15.64 23.84
N ARG A 16 1.66 -14.66 24.75
CA ARG A 16 0.56 -13.99 25.43
C ARG A 16 0.17 -12.67 24.73
N LYS A 17 -1.01 -12.67 24.11
CA LYS A 17 -1.68 -11.47 23.59
C LYS A 17 -1.90 -10.40 24.67
N TYR A 18 -1.78 -9.13 24.29
CA TYR A 18 -2.13 -8.01 25.16
C TYR A 18 -3.64 -7.99 25.46
N PRO A 19 -4.08 -7.79 26.72
CA PRO A 19 -5.50 -7.82 27.05
C PRO A 19 -6.35 -6.82 26.26
N TYR A 20 -5.87 -5.58 26.14
CA TYR A 20 -6.57 -4.50 25.46
C TYR A 20 -5.59 -3.64 24.65
N VAL A 21 -5.98 -3.28 23.43
CA VAL A 21 -5.34 -2.24 22.62
C VAL A 21 -6.40 -1.19 22.26
N ALA A 22 -6.04 0.09 22.41
CA ALA A 22 -6.95 1.19 22.12
C ALA A 22 -6.97 1.52 20.63
N VAL A 23 -8.15 1.77 20.07
CA VAL A 23 -8.37 2.27 18.71
C VAL A 23 -9.21 3.55 18.74
N SER A 24 -9.04 4.44 17.76
CA SER A 24 -9.74 5.73 17.76
C SER A 24 -11.20 5.66 17.29
N SER A 25 -11.66 4.54 16.72
CA SER A 25 -13.04 4.41 16.27
C SER A 25 -13.56 2.98 16.37
N GLY A 26 -14.82 2.86 16.79
CA GLY A 26 -15.56 1.59 16.82
C GLY A 26 -15.95 1.13 15.42
N GLY A 27 -15.96 2.03 14.43
CA GLY A 27 -16.23 1.70 13.03
C GLY A 27 -15.22 0.73 12.42
N TRP A 28 -14.05 0.56 13.06
CA TRP A 28 -13.05 -0.44 12.65
C TRP A 28 -13.30 -1.82 13.26
N LEU A 29 -14.21 -1.96 14.21
CA LEU A 29 -14.50 -3.22 14.90
C LEU A 29 -15.61 -3.98 14.17
N ASN A 30 -15.39 -4.26 12.90
CA ASN A 30 -16.36 -4.87 11.99
C ASN A 30 -15.78 -6.13 11.33
N LYS A 31 -16.56 -6.75 10.44
CA LYS A 31 -16.13 -7.96 9.70
C LYS A 31 -14.95 -7.70 8.76
N THR A 32 -14.82 -6.50 8.20
CA THR A 32 -13.70 -6.18 7.27
C THR A 32 -12.35 -6.12 7.98
N ASN A 33 -12.34 -5.92 9.30
CA ASN A 33 -11.13 -5.87 10.12
C ASN A 33 -11.09 -6.98 11.19
N GLN A 34 -11.78 -8.09 10.96
CA GLN A 34 -11.91 -9.15 11.97
C GLN A 34 -10.57 -9.76 12.42
N TYR A 35 -9.51 -9.65 11.60
CA TYR A 35 -8.17 -10.14 11.92
C TYR A 35 -7.25 -9.10 12.58
N LEU A 36 -7.73 -7.86 12.76
CA LEU A 36 -6.95 -6.79 13.37
C LEU A 36 -6.45 -7.14 14.80
N PRO A 37 -7.22 -7.84 15.67
CA PRO A 37 -6.69 -8.29 16.95
C PRO A 37 -5.47 -9.21 16.82
N GLU A 38 -5.47 -10.15 15.87
CA GLU A 38 -4.30 -11.00 15.60
C GLU A 38 -3.10 -10.19 15.11
N LEU A 39 -3.34 -9.30 14.14
CA LEU A 39 -2.31 -8.44 13.55
C LEU A 39 -1.65 -7.53 14.60
N LEU A 40 -2.43 -7.04 15.57
CA LEU A 40 -1.94 -6.22 16.68
C LEU A 40 -1.48 -7.03 17.92
N ASN A 41 -1.50 -8.37 17.86
CA ASN A 41 -1.22 -9.24 19.00
C ASN A 41 -2.07 -8.91 20.26
N ALA A 42 -3.36 -8.60 20.05
CA ALA A 42 -4.30 -8.17 21.07
C ALA A 42 -5.43 -9.19 21.28
N LYS A 43 -5.89 -9.35 22.52
CA LYS A 43 -7.09 -10.14 22.87
C LYS A 43 -8.37 -9.38 22.49
N LYS A 44 -8.40 -8.07 22.75
CA LYS A 44 -9.54 -7.21 22.46
C LYS A 44 -9.08 -5.82 22.05
N LEU A 45 -9.76 -5.25 21.06
CA LEU A 45 -9.64 -3.84 20.70
C LEU A 45 -10.78 -3.06 21.35
N ILE A 46 -10.49 -1.90 21.90
CA ILE A 46 -11.50 -1.05 22.52
C ILE A 46 -11.34 0.42 22.10
N VAL A 47 -12.46 1.13 22.05
CA VAL A 47 -12.46 2.60 22.03
C VAL A 47 -12.56 3.07 23.48
N PRO A 48 -11.50 3.62 24.09
CA PRO A 48 -11.55 4.06 25.46
C PRO A 48 -12.49 5.26 25.61
N LYS A 49 -13.57 5.12 26.39
CA LYS A 49 -14.52 6.21 26.67
C LYS A 49 -14.05 7.19 27.76
N ASN A 50 -13.01 6.82 28.51
CA ASN A 50 -12.46 7.61 29.61
C ASN A 50 -11.05 7.14 29.98
N ASP A 51 -10.37 7.91 30.83
CA ASP A 51 -9.02 7.61 31.33
C ASP A 51 -8.91 6.25 32.03
N LYS A 52 -9.95 5.81 32.76
CA LYS A 52 -9.95 4.51 33.45
C LYS A 52 -9.89 3.35 32.46
N ALA A 53 -10.60 3.45 31.34
CA ALA A 53 -10.53 2.47 30.25
C ALA A 53 -9.18 2.54 29.53
N ALA A 54 -8.70 3.75 29.21
CA ALA A 54 -7.40 3.96 28.55
C ALA A 54 -6.23 3.37 29.36
N LYS A 55 -6.26 3.48 30.70
CA LYS A 55 -5.28 2.88 31.62
C LYS A 55 -5.22 1.35 31.57
N LYS A 56 -6.18 0.66 30.95
CA LYS A 56 -6.13 -0.81 30.74
C LYS A 56 -5.46 -1.22 29.44
N CYS A 57 -5.24 -0.29 28.49
CA CYS A 57 -4.74 -0.60 27.15
C CYS A 57 -3.21 -0.65 27.07
N ALA A 58 -2.63 -1.75 26.60
CA ALA A 58 -1.17 -1.88 26.47
C ALA A 58 -0.54 -0.80 25.57
N GLY A 59 -1.31 -0.30 24.60
CA GLY A 59 -0.97 0.85 23.77
C GLY A 59 -2.14 1.25 22.86
N PHE A 60 -1.85 2.16 21.94
CA PHE A 60 -2.83 2.91 21.16
C PHE A 60 -2.52 2.78 19.67
N VAL A 61 -3.57 2.70 18.84
CA VAL A 61 -3.44 2.51 17.40
C VAL A 61 -4.37 3.45 16.64
N GLN A 62 -3.79 4.24 15.75
CA GLN A 62 -4.51 5.12 14.83
C GLN A 62 -4.48 4.54 13.41
N TRP A 63 -5.66 4.37 12.81
CA TRP A 63 -5.81 4.03 11.41
C TRP A 63 -6.05 5.29 10.56
N GLY A 64 -5.27 5.44 9.50
CA GLY A 64 -5.42 6.47 8.48
C GLY A 64 -5.01 7.88 8.90
N ILE A 65 -4.50 8.65 7.95
CA ILE A 65 -3.89 9.96 8.20
C ILE A 65 -4.88 11.08 8.50
N LEU A 66 -6.09 11.02 7.93
CA LEU A 66 -7.06 12.12 8.03
C LEU A 66 -7.42 12.40 9.49
N GLU A 67 -7.30 13.65 9.91
CA GLU A 67 -7.50 14.04 11.29
C GLU A 67 -8.96 13.96 11.72
N SER A 68 -9.18 13.56 12.97
CA SER A 68 -10.50 13.56 13.60
C SER A 68 -10.35 13.79 15.10
N GLU A 69 -11.42 14.23 15.74
CA GLU A 69 -11.42 14.48 17.18
C GLU A 69 -11.11 13.19 17.97
N SER A 70 -11.64 12.05 17.56
CA SER A 70 -11.36 10.78 18.20
C SER A 70 -9.89 10.33 18.06
N LYS A 71 -9.23 10.67 16.94
CA LYS A 71 -7.79 10.42 16.75
C LYS A 71 -6.95 11.32 17.63
N ARG A 72 -7.31 12.60 17.77
CA ARG A 72 -6.67 13.54 18.69
C ARG A 72 -6.71 13.03 20.12
N GLN A 73 -7.90 12.68 20.61
CA GLN A 73 -8.11 12.14 21.96
C GLN A 73 -7.33 10.84 22.20
N LEU A 74 -7.27 9.95 21.20
CA LEU A 74 -6.46 8.72 21.28
C LEU A 74 -4.97 9.05 21.53
N ARG A 75 -4.42 10.02 20.80
CA ARG A 75 -3.02 10.43 20.93
C ARG A 75 -2.76 11.15 22.26
N GLU A 76 -3.70 11.96 22.73
CA GLU A 76 -3.62 12.60 24.05
C GLU A 76 -3.59 11.56 25.18
N HIS A 77 -4.44 10.53 25.11
CA HIS A 77 -4.38 9.41 26.06
C HIS A 77 -3.05 8.67 26.00
N ALA A 78 -2.53 8.39 24.80
CA ALA A 78 -1.24 7.72 24.64
C ALA A 78 -0.10 8.53 25.28
N ALA A 79 -0.07 9.85 25.03
CA ALA A 79 0.93 10.77 25.59
C ALA A 79 0.80 10.88 27.11
N LYS A 80 -0.41 11.16 27.62
CA LYS A 80 -0.71 11.29 29.06
C LYS A 80 -0.32 10.05 29.85
N LEU A 81 -0.57 8.86 29.30
CA LEU A 81 -0.27 7.58 29.93
C LEU A 81 1.15 7.08 29.66
N LYS A 82 1.93 7.80 28.83
CA LYS A 82 3.28 7.42 28.37
C LYS A 82 3.29 6.00 27.79
N ARG A 83 2.29 5.68 26.95
CA ARG A 83 2.12 4.37 26.32
C ARG A 83 2.40 4.44 24.82
N PRO A 84 2.81 3.31 24.22
CA PRO A 84 3.07 3.25 22.78
C PRO A 84 1.87 3.68 21.95
N LEU A 85 2.14 4.43 20.88
CA LEU A 85 1.21 4.78 19.81
C LEU A 85 1.77 4.22 18.51
N ALA A 86 0.89 3.65 17.68
CA ALA A 86 1.23 3.20 16.34
C ALA A 86 0.21 3.71 15.33
N PHE A 87 0.70 4.07 14.14
CA PHE A 87 -0.06 4.42 12.96
C PHE A 87 -0.14 3.19 12.07
N ILE A 88 -1.35 2.80 11.67
CA ILE A 88 -1.59 1.60 10.86
C ILE A 88 -2.38 1.90 9.61
N GLU A 89 -2.11 1.10 8.60
CA GLU A 89 -2.87 1.04 7.36
C GLU A 89 -2.97 -0.39 6.86
N ASP A 90 -3.83 -0.59 5.86
CA ASP A 90 -3.88 -1.84 5.12
C ASP A 90 -2.47 -2.21 4.62
N GLY A 91 -2.08 -3.47 4.82
CA GLY A 91 -0.84 -4.01 4.31
C GLY A 91 -0.90 -4.25 2.80
N PHE A 92 0.25 -4.60 2.24
CA PHE A 92 0.41 -4.67 0.78
C PHE A 92 -0.18 -5.92 0.12
N ILE A 93 -0.51 -6.98 0.88
CA ILE A 93 -1.30 -8.14 0.42
C ILE A 93 -2.53 -8.18 1.30
N ARG A 94 -3.59 -7.48 0.89
CA ARG A 94 -4.71 -7.19 1.79
C ARG A 94 -5.75 -8.30 1.77
N SER A 95 -6.31 -8.63 0.61
CA SER A 95 -7.49 -9.49 0.51
C SER A 95 -7.67 -10.09 -0.87
N LEU A 96 -8.59 -11.07 -0.98
CA LEU A 96 -9.00 -11.63 -2.27
C LEU A 96 -9.82 -10.58 -3.05
N GLY A 97 -10.95 -10.12 -2.52
CA GLY A 97 -11.72 -9.02 -3.10
C GLY A 97 -11.19 -7.63 -2.75
N LEU A 98 -11.81 -6.62 -3.37
CA LEU A 98 -11.56 -5.19 -3.10
C LEU A 98 -11.91 -4.81 -1.66
N GLY A 99 -11.33 -3.74 -1.14
CA GLY A 99 -11.63 -3.25 0.22
C GLY A 99 -13.10 -2.88 0.43
N LEU A 100 -13.78 -2.46 -0.63
CA LEU A 100 -15.20 -2.12 -0.64
C LEU A 100 -16.12 -3.35 -0.66
N SER A 101 -15.63 -4.56 -0.99
CA SER A 101 -16.44 -5.79 -1.07
C SER A 101 -16.68 -6.46 0.29
N GLN A 102 -16.51 -5.72 1.39
CA GLN A 102 -16.50 -6.21 2.77
C GLN A 102 -15.51 -7.36 3.06
N GLU A 103 -14.57 -7.63 2.15
CA GLU A 103 -13.57 -8.69 2.33
C GLU A 103 -12.59 -8.33 3.46
N PRO A 104 -12.39 -9.26 4.42
CA PRO A 104 -11.50 -9.04 5.56
C PRO A 104 -10.06 -8.74 5.14
N GLY A 105 -9.50 -7.64 5.65
CA GLY A 105 -8.08 -7.32 5.52
C GLY A 105 -7.20 -8.31 6.29
N ARG A 106 -6.22 -8.90 5.60
CA ARG A 106 -5.33 -9.95 6.10
C ARG A 106 -3.92 -9.45 6.41
N SER A 107 -3.67 -8.17 6.24
CA SER A 107 -2.38 -7.56 6.57
C SER A 107 -2.51 -6.11 6.97
N ILE A 108 -1.55 -5.64 7.75
CA ILE A 108 -1.35 -4.23 8.08
C ILE A 108 0.12 -3.86 7.91
N ILE A 109 0.37 -2.58 7.63
CA ILE A 109 1.67 -1.94 7.89
C ILE A 109 1.54 -1.05 9.12
N LEU A 110 2.60 -1.01 9.93
CA LEU A 110 2.59 -0.32 11.22
C LEU A 110 3.85 0.53 11.40
N ASP A 111 3.70 1.78 11.81
CA ASP A 111 4.79 2.74 12.02
C ASP A 111 4.54 3.54 13.30
N ASP A 112 5.59 3.91 14.03
CA ASP A 112 5.48 4.62 15.31
C ASP A 112 5.78 6.12 15.23
N LEU A 113 6.08 6.64 14.04
CA LEU A 113 6.33 8.05 13.79
C LEU A 113 5.22 8.69 12.95
N THR A 114 4.90 8.09 11.78
CA THR A 114 3.81 8.54 10.90
C THR A 114 3.44 7.45 9.89
N PHE A 115 2.42 7.68 9.07
CA PHE A 115 2.04 6.76 7.98
C PHE A 115 3.15 6.64 6.93
N TYR A 116 3.31 5.45 6.35
CA TYR A 116 4.36 5.19 5.34
C TYR A 116 4.22 6.08 4.09
N TYR A 117 3.00 6.51 3.76
CA TYR A 117 2.72 7.40 2.63
C TYR A 117 2.75 8.89 3.00
N ASP A 118 3.06 9.25 4.25
CA ASP A 118 3.22 10.65 4.68
C ASP A 118 4.66 11.11 4.44
N ALA A 119 4.89 11.75 3.30
CA ALA A 119 6.15 12.37 2.96
C ALA A 119 6.32 13.77 3.57
N THR A 120 5.35 14.32 4.31
CA THR A 120 5.50 15.64 4.96
C THR A 120 6.44 15.61 6.16
N LYS A 121 6.67 14.42 6.74
CA LYS A 121 7.54 14.23 7.91
C LYS A 121 8.22 12.85 7.88
N PRO A 122 9.36 12.67 8.57
CA PRO A 122 10.04 11.38 8.61
C PRO A 122 9.21 10.27 9.26
N SER A 123 9.12 9.11 8.60
CA SER A 123 8.52 7.88 9.13
C SER A 123 9.57 6.94 9.71
N ARG A 124 9.15 5.91 10.46
CA ARG A 124 10.07 4.86 10.92
C ARG A 124 10.62 4.10 9.72
N LEU A 125 9.77 3.79 8.74
CA LEU A 125 10.19 3.18 7.48
C LEU A 125 11.32 3.99 6.82
N GLU A 126 11.14 5.30 6.69
CA GLU A 126 12.17 6.16 6.11
C GLU A 126 13.43 6.21 6.97
N THR A 127 13.28 6.29 8.30
CA THR A 127 14.42 6.29 9.22
C THR A 127 15.27 5.02 9.04
N ILE A 128 14.64 3.86 8.86
CA ILE A 128 15.35 2.59 8.61
C ILE A 128 16.05 2.65 7.24
N LEU A 129 15.35 3.09 6.18
CA LEU A 129 15.94 3.18 4.84
C LEU A 129 17.05 4.24 4.74
N ASN A 130 17.02 5.30 5.54
CA ASN A 130 18.10 6.28 5.61
C ASN A 130 19.27 5.85 6.50
N SER A 131 19.13 4.78 7.29
CA SER A 131 20.20 4.34 8.18
C SER A 131 21.45 3.90 7.41
N SER A 132 22.65 4.06 7.97
CA SER A 132 23.87 3.52 7.36
C SER A 132 23.97 1.99 7.47
N GLU A 133 23.04 1.33 8.16
CA GLU A 133 23.01 -0.12 8.30
C GLU A 133 22.70 -0.78 6.94
N LYS A 134 23.58 -1.69 6.51
CA LYS A 134 23.36 -2.48 5.30
C LYS A 134 22.37 -3.61 5.61
N ILE A 135 21.36 -3.77 4.77
CA ILE A 135 20.47 -4.93 4.87
C ILE A 135 21.25 -6.16 4.38
N GLY A 136 21.56 -7.05 5.34
CA GLY A 136 22.41 -8.21 5.12
C GLY A 136 21.96 -9.11 3.96
N PHE A 137 22.91 -9.83 3.36
CA PHE A 137 22.69 -10.69 2.19
C PHE A 137 21.48 -11.62 2.32
N TRP A 138 21.33 -12.30 3.47
CA TRP A 138 20.23 -13.22 3.70
C TRP A 138 18.85 -12.55 3.69
N LYS A 139 18.74 -11.34 4.25
CA LYS A 139 17.50 -10.55 4.24
C LYS A 139 17.12 -10.14 2.83
N ARG A 140 18.08 -9.64 2.04
CA ARG A 140 17.87 -9.32 0.61
C ARG A 140 17.49 -10.56 -0.21
N ARG A 141 18.13 -11.70 0.02
CA ARG A 141 17.79 -12.97 -0.66
C ARG A 141 16.37 -13.45 -0.32
N GLN A 142 15.92 -13.27 0.93
CA GLN A 142 14.54 -13.59 1.31
C GLN A 142 13.53 -12.64 0.65
N ALA A 143 13.83 -11.34 0.61
CA ALA A 143 13.02 -10.35 -0.10
C ALA A 143 12.91 -10.69 -1.58
N LEU A 144 14.03 -10.96 -2.26
CA LEU A 144 14.04 -11.35 -3.67
C LEU A 144 13.18 -12.61 -3.91
N LYS A 145 13.33 -13.65 -3.08
CA LYS A 145 12.47 -14.86 -3.19
C LYS A 145 10.99 -14.52 -3.08
N ALA A 146 10.60 -13.64 -2.16
CA ALA A 146 9.21 -13.22 -2.00
C ALA A 146 8.73 -12.41 -3.21
N ILE A 147 9.52 -11.44 -3.68
CA ILE A 147 9.25 -10.66 -4.89
C ILE A 147 9.00 -11.60 -6.08
N THR A 148 9.93 -12.53 -6.36
CA THR A 148 9.79 -13.50 -7.45
C THR A 148 8.54 -14.36 -7.33
N PHE A 149 8.18 -14.79 -6.12
CA PHE A 149 6.95 -15.57 -5.93
C PHE A 149 5.71 -14.71 -6.21
N ILE A 150 5.66 -13.51 -5.66
CA ILE A 150 4.56 -12.55 -5.79
C ILE A 150 4.34 -12.20 -7.27
N THR A 151 5.40 -11.84 -7.99
CA THR A 151 5.31 -11.46 -9.41
C THR A 151 4.91 -12.64 -10.29
N LYS A 152 5.49 -13.83 -10.06
CA LYS A 152 5.17 -15.06 -10.80
C LYS A 152 3.71 -15.47 -10.67
N HIS A 153 3.15 -15.35 -9.46
CA HIS A 153 1.75 -15.72 -9.17
C HIS A 153 0.81 -14.52 -9.18
N LYS A 154 1.30 -13.37 -9.67
CA LYS A 154 0.54 -12.13 -9.86
C LYS A 154 -0.25 -11.68 -8.63
N VAL A 155 0.32 -11.90 -7.44
CA VAL A 155 -0.29 -11.53 -6.16
C VAL A 155 -0.17 -10.02 -5.95
N SER A 156 -1.29 -9.33 -5.76
CA SER A 156 -1.35 -7.88 -5.55
C SER A 156 -2.03 -7.53 -4.21
N LYS A 157 -2.32 -6.24 -3.99
CA LYS A 157 -3.08 -5.78 -2.82
C LYS A 157 -4.49 -6.39 -2.78
N TYR A 158 -5.13 -6.45 -3.95
CA TYR A 158 -6.42 -7.08 -4.19
C TYR A 158 -6.28 -8.10 -5.32
N ASN A 159 -6.92 -9.26 -5.21
CA ASN A 159 -6.57 -10.45 -5.99
C ASN A 159 -7.77 -11.09 -6.71
N ASN A 160 -8.84 -10.34 -6.93
CA ASN A 160 -10.05 -10.80 -7.62
C ASN A 160 -10.12 -10.38 -9.09
N ALA A 161 -9.18 -9.53 -9.55
CA ALA A 161 -9.17 -9.06 -10.92
C ALA A 161 -8.65 -10.16 -11.87
N PRO A 162 -9.26 -10.33 -13.06
CA PRO A 162 -8.85 -11.34 -14.01
C PRO A 162 -7.44 -11.08 -14.55
N GLU A 163 -6.75 -12.15 -14.91
CA GLU A 163 -5.43 -12.05 -15.55
C GLU A 163 -5.51 -11.72 -17.04
N LYS A 164 -6.67 -11.95 -17.68
CA LYS A 164 -6.90 -11.63 -19.09
C LYS A 164 -6.80 -10.12 -19.30
N LEU A 165 -5.97 -9.70 -20.25
CA LEU A 165 -5.89 -8.30 -20.65
C LEU A 165 -7.18 -7.89 -21.40
N PRO A 166 -7.63 -6.63 -21.24
CA PRO A 166 -8.67 -6.06 -22.09
C PRO A 166 -8.28 -6.11 -23.56
N ASP A 167 -9.25 -6.27 -24.45
CA ASP A 167 -9.00 -6.41 -25.89
C ASP A 167 -8.33 -5.14 -26.48
N SER A 168 -8.54 -3.97 -25.85
CA SER A 168 -7.86 -2.73 -26.19
C SER A 168 -6.33 -2.79 -26.04
N LEU A 169 -5.82 -3.72 -25.22
CA LEU A 169 -4.38 -3.91 -24.97
C LEU A 169 -3.78 -5.16 -25.63
N THR A 170 -4.62 -6.03 -26.21
CA THR A 170 -4.16 -7.27 -26.88
C THR A 170 -3.78 -7.06 -28.35
N ALA A 171 -4.15 -5.91 -28.94
CA ALA A 171 -3.73 -5.53 -30.28
C ALA A 171 -2.20 -5.49 -30.40
N GLU A 172 -1.72 -5.79 -31.61
CA GLU A 172 -0.30 -5.87 -31.94
C GLU A 172 0.45 -4.61 -31.50
N ARG A 173 1.57 -4.81 -30.79
CA ARG A 173 2.37 -3.72 -30.22
C ARG A 173 3.15 -3.02 -31.33
N ARG A 174 2.67 -1.87 -31.77
CA ARG A 174 3.33 -1.05 -32.80
C ARG A 174 4.28 0.00 -32.24
N ARG A 175 4.11 0.33 -30.96
CA ARG A 175 4.78 1.45 -30.28
C ARG A 175 5.13 1.08 -28.84
N ARG A 176 6.00 1.89 -28.27
CA ARG A 176 6.27 1.92 -26.83
C ARG A 176 4.98 2.25 -26.07
N ARG A 177 4.74 1.63 -24.93
CA ARG A 177 3.52 1.83 -24.11
C ARG A 177 3.88 2.38 -22.73
N ILE A 178 3.34 3.54 -22.38
CA ILE A 178 3.47 4.16 -21.06
C ILE A 178 2.14 3.98 -20.31
N LEU A 179 2.20 3.38 -19.13
CA LEU A 179 1.04 3.17 -18.29
C LEU A 179 0.94 4.23 -17.19
N LEU A 180 -0.15 4.99 -17.17
CA LEU A 180 -0.46 5.96 -16.13
C LEU A 180 -1.45 5.33 -15.17
N ILE A 181 -1.11 5.36 -13.88
CA ILE A 181 -1.97 4.82 -12.82
C ILE A 181 -2.77 5.95 -12.18
N ASP A 182 -4.08 5.86 -12.31
CA ASP A 182 -5.01 6.75 -11.64
C ASP A 182 -5.15 6.42 -10.14
N GLN A 183 -5.68 7.38 -9.39
CA GLN A 183 -6.09 7.21 -8.00
C GLN A 183 -7.47 7.84 -7.78
N ARG A 184 -8.13 7.46 -6.68
CA ARG A 184 -9.36 8.12 -6.27
C ARG A 184 -9.07 9.56 -5.86
N ALA A 185 -9.84 10.53 -6.36
CA ALA A 185 -9.76 11.90 -5.91
C ALA A 185 -9.98 11.99 -4.38
N GLY A 186 -9.16 12.80 -3.71
CA GLY A 186 -9.13 12.90 -2.25
C GLY A 186 -8.61 11.63 -1.54
N ASP A 187 -7.89 10.75 -2.23
CA ASP A 187 -7.04 9.74 -1.59
C ASP A 187 -5.98 10.45 -0.74
N ALA A 188 -5.91 10.08 0.54
CA ALA A 188 -5.03 10.72 1.49
C ALA A 188 -3.54 10.50 1.19
N SER A 189 -3.21 9.46 0.41
CA SER A 189 -1.84 9.24 -0.09
C SER A 189 -1.39 10.28 -1.12
N ILE A 190 -2.30 10.94 -1.83
CA ILE A 190 -1.96 12.01 -2.80
C ILE A 190 -1.35 13.19 -2.04
N ALA A 191 -2.12 13.77 -1.10
CA ALA A 191 -1.63 14.86 -0.26
C ALA A 191 -0.44 14.44 0.62
N GLY A 192 -0.48 13.20 1.15
CA GLY A 192 0.63 12.64 1.92
C GLY A 192 1.93 12.57 1.12
N ALA A 193 1.86 12.32 -0.19
CA ALA A 193 3.00 12.25 -1.09
C ALA A 193 3.44 13.62 -1.64
N LEU A 194 3.06 14.73 -1.00
CA LEU A 194 3.36 16.10 -1.47
C LEU A 194 2.85 16.38 -2.89
N ALA A 195 1.72 15.78 -3.25
CA ALA A 195 1.10 15.92 -4.57
C ALA A 195 -0.32 16.47 -4.47
N SER A 196 -0.80 16.98 -5.61
CA SER A 196 -2.16 17.47 -5.82
C SER A 196 -2.67 16.99 -7.18
N ASP A 197 -3.87 17.44 -7.57
CA ASP A 197 -4.45 17.17 -8.88
C ASP A 197 -3.56 17.69 -10.03
N GLU A 198 -2.75 18.73 -9.78
CA GLU A 198 -1.79 19.25 -10.76
C GLU A 198 -0.71 18.22 -11.13
N ASN A 199 -0.32 17.34 -10.20
CA ASN A 199 0.65 16.30 -10.47
C ASN A 199 0.08 15.24 -11.43
N PHE A 200 -1.24 14.98 -11.41
CA PHE A 200 -1.88 14.11 -12.40
C PHE A 200 -1.92 14.75 -13.79
N ARG A 201 -2.18 16.06 -13.86
CA ARG A 201 -2.09 16.82 -15.12
C ARG A 201 -0.68 16.75 -15.71
N PHE A 202 0.33 17.05 -14.88
CA PHE A 202 1.73 17.01 -15.31
C PHE A 202 2.20 15.60 -15.69
N MET A 203 1.73 14.56 -14.98
CA MET A 203 1.96 13.16 -15.35
C MET A 203 1.43 12.83 -16.75
N LEU A 204 0.24 13.33 -17.08
CA LEU A 204 -0.38 13.16 -18.39
C LEU A 204 0.41 13.90 -19.47
N GLU A 205 0.74 15.18 -19.25
CA GLU A 205 1.53 15.99 -20.18
C GLU A 205 2.88 15.33 -20.50
N ARG A 206 3.61 14.91 -19.47
CA ARG A 206 4.90 14.21 -19.63
C ARG A 206 4.77 12.93 -20.46
N ALA A 207 3.67 12.20 -20.35
CA ALA A 207 3.45 11.01 -21.16
C ALA A 207 3.18 11.34 -22.63
N PHE A 208 2.53 12.46 -22.92
CA PHE A 208 2.23 12.89 -24.29
C PHE A 208 3.39 13.64 -24.97
N GLU A 209 4.39 14.13 -24.23
CA GLU A 209 5.67 14.66 -24.75
C GLU A 209 6.41 13.63 -25.62
N ASP A 210 6.31 12.33 -25.29
CA ASP A 210 6.78 11.23 -26.14
C ASP A 210 5.76 10.98 -27.27
N ALA A 211 6.03 11.53 -28.46
CA ALA A 211 5.15 11.45 -29.62
C ALA A 211 5.00 10.02 -30.19
N ASP A 212 5.97 9.15 -29.90
CA ASP A 212 6.03 7.78 -30.40
C ASP A 212 5.45 6.76 -29.42
N ALA A 213 5.11 7.17 -28.20
CA ALA A 213 4.47 6.31 -27.21
C ALA A 213 2.93 6.26 -27.32
N GLU A 214 2.36 5.08 -27.08
CA GLU A 214 0.96 4.89 -26.68
C GLU A 214 0.82 5.20 -25.18
N VAL A 215 -0.22 5.96 -24.82
CA VAL A 215 -0.51 6.35 -23.45
C VAL A 215 -1.71 5.56 -22.96
N ILE A 216 -1.49 4.69 -21.97
CA ILE A 216 -2.52 3.86 -21.38
C ILE A 216 -2.85 4.41 -20.00
N VAL A 217 -4.11 4.71 -19.73
CA VAL A 217 -4.56 5.20 -18.42
C VAL A 217 -5.39 4.13 -17.74
N LYS A 218 -4.89 3.58 -16.62
CA LYS A 218 -5.66 2.65 -15.79
C LYS A 218 -6.46 3.43 -14.76
N ILE A 219 -7.79 3.47 -14.92
CA ILE A 219 -8.70 4.10 -13.96
C ILE A 219 -8.78 3.27 -12.67
N HIS A 220 -8.75 3.92 -11.51
CA HIS A 220 -8.81 3.22 -10.23
C HIS A 220 -10.22 2.61 -10.02
N PRO A 221 -10.36 1.33 -9.62
CA PRO A 221 -11.68 0.70 -9.46
C PRO A 221 -12.60 1.46 -8.50
N ASP A 222 -12.08 1.94 -7.35
CA ASP A 222 -12.87 2.75 -6.40
C ASP A 222 -13.35 4.10 -6.98
N ALA A 223 -12.71 4.63 -8.03
CA ALA A 223 -13.13 5.87 -8.68
C ALA A 223 -14.36 5.66 -9.57
N LEU A 224 -14.66 4.40 -9.94
CA LEU A 224 -15.85 4.02 -10.69
C LEU A 224 -17.08 3.82 -9.79
N CYS A 225 -16.91 3.87 -8.46
CA CYS A 225 -18.02 3.74 -7.52
C CYS A 225 -18.87 5.03 -7.44
N PRO A 226 -20.19 4.94 -7.23
CA PRO A 226 -21.05 6.12 -7.10
C PRO A 226 -20.57 7.11 -6.04
N GLY A 227 -20.52 8.39 -6.39
CA GLY A 227 -20.08 9.48 -5.50
C GLY A 227 -18.57 9.55 -5.28
N LYS A 228 -17.77 8.74 -5.99
CA LYS A 228 -16.31 8.88 -6.09
C LYS A 228 -15.94 9.41 -7.46
N SER A 229 -14.77 10.01 -7.55
CA SER A 229 -14.21 10.52 -8.81
C SER A 229 -12.75 10.10 -8.95
N SER A 230 -12.31 10.04 -10.21
CA SER A 230 -10.93 9.82 -10.61
C SER A 230 -10.14 11.12 -10.48
N ALA A 231 -8.89 11.02 -10.02
CA ALA A 231 -8.00 12.16 -9.91
C ALA A 231 -7.46 12.61 -11.29
N ILE A 232 -7.27 11.67 -12.22
CA ILE A 232 -6.77 11.98 -13.56
C ILE A 232 -7.87 12.47 -14.51
N SER A 233 -9.13 12.06 -14.33
CA SER A 233 -10.25 12.38 -15.24
C SER A 233 -10.38 13.86 -15.61
N PRO A 234 -10.26 14.84 -14.69
CA PRO A 234 -10.34 16.26 -15.06
C PRO A 234 -9.31 16.69 -16.10
N SER A 235 -8.15 16.02 -16.17
CA SER A 235 -7.08 16.31 -17.11
C SER A 235 -7.19 15.52 -18.42
N LEU A 236 -7.98 14.44 -18.46
CA LEU A 236 -8.11 13.56 -19.64
C LEU A 236 -8.86 14.20 -20.80
N SER A 237 -9.80 15.11 -20.52
CA SER A 237 -10.67 15.73 -21.53
C SER A 237 -9.90 16.37 -22.69
N ALA A 238 -8.72 16.95 -22.41
CA ALA A 238 -7.84 17.54 -23.42
C ALA A 238 -7.24 16.52 -24.41
N TYR A 239 -7.29 15.22 -24.10
CA TYR A 239 -6.66 14.13 -24.85
C TYR A 239 -7.65 13.08 -25.35
N GLU A 240 -8.96 13.22 -25.09
CA GLU A 240 -9.97 12.22 -25.46
C GLU A 240 -10.01 11.91 -26.98
N ALA A 241 -9.76 12.91 -27.82
CA ALA A 241 -9.70 12.74 -29.27
C ALA A 241 -8.34 12.20 -29.77
N ASN A 242 -7.34 12.03 -28.90
CA ASN A 242 -6.01 11.59 -29.27
C ASN A 242 -5.96 10.07 -29.45
N LYS A 243 -5.66 9.62 -30.68
CA LYS A 243 -5.60 8.18 -31.03
C LYS A 243 -4.55 7.38 -30.26
N ARG A 244 -3.59 8.03 -29.59
CA ARG A 244 -2.58 7.38 -28.74
C ARG A 244 -3.10 7.06 -27.34
N LEU A 245 -4.23 7.63 -26.93
CA LEU A 245 -4.82 7.41 -25.61
C LEU A 245 -5.64 6.12 -25.60
N THR A 246 -5.38 5.25 -24.63
CA THR A 246 -6.24 4.11 -24.31
C THR A 246 -6.64 4.16 -22.84
N ILE A 247 -7.94 4.24 -22.57
CA ILE A 247 -8.47 4.23 -21.19
C ILE A 247 -8.86 2.79 -20.82
N VAL A 248 -8.36 2.32 -19.68
CA VAL A 248 -8.61 0.98 -19.15
C VAL A 248 -9.40 1.08 -17.85
N SER A 249 -10.71 0.96 -17.98
CA SER A 249 -11.65 0.95 -16.84
C SER A 249 -11.90 -0.45 -16.29
N ASP A 250 -11.62 -1.49 -17.09
CA ASP A 250 -11.81 -2.89 -16.70
C ASP A 250 -11.02 -3.27 -15.44
N ALA A 251 -11.56 -4.23 -14.70
CA ALA A 251 -10.78 -4.93 -13.69
C ALA A 251 -9.74 -5.80 -14.39
N VAL A 252 -8.47 -5.57 -14.09
CA VAL A 252 -7.35 -6.37 -14.62
C VAL A 252 -6.29 -6.52 -13.54
N ASN A 253 -5.68 -7.70 -13.48
CA ASN A 253 -4.58 -7.95 -12.58
C ASN A 253 -3.39 -7.00 -12.89
N PRO A 254 -2.83 -6.29 -11.89
CA PRO A 254 -1.71 -5.37 -12.09
C PRO A 254 -0.50 -5.97 -12.81
N TYR A 255 -0.10 -7.20 -12.49
CA TYR A 255 1.08 -7.83 -13.11
C TYR A 255 0.82 -8.25 -14.56
N SER A 256 -0.41 -8.62 -14.91
CA SER A 256 -0.78 -8.80 -16.32
C SER A 256 -0.66 -7.48 -17.08
N LEU A 257 -1.11 -6.37 -16.48
CA LEU A 257 -1.01 -5.05 -17.08
C LEU A 257 0.45 -4.60 -17.24
N PHE A 258 1.30 -4.82 -16.23
CA PHE A 258 2.73 -4.50 -16.32
C PHE A 258 3.44 -5.26 -17.44
N ALA A 259 3.05 -6.52 -17.71
CA ALA A 259 3.61 -7.30 -18.82
C ALA A 259 3.30 -6.68 -20.19
N ALA A 260 2.20 -5.91 -20.31
CA ALA A 260 1.75 -5.32 -21.57
C ALA A 260 2.36 -3.93 -21.88
N VAL A 261 3.15 -3.36 -20.97
CA VAL A 261 3.65 -1.98 -21.06
C VAL A 261 5.16 -1.89 -20.84
N ASP A 262 5.77 -0.78 -21.20
CA ASP A 262 7.23 -0.58 -21.13
C ASP A 262 7.67 0.25 -19.94
N GLU A 263 6.84 1.19 -19.50
CA GLU A 263 7.11 2.07 -18.36
C GLU A 263 5.80 2.39 -17.62
N VAL A 264 5.91 2.69 -16.32
CA VAL A 264 4.76 3.04 -15.47
C VAL A 264 4.95 4.40 -14.82
N TYR A 265 3.96 5.27 -14.95
CA TYR A 265 3.88 6.58 -14.32
C TYR A 265 2.85 6.54 -13.20
N VAL A 266 3.23 7.08 -12.05
CA VAL A 266 2.40 7.13 -10.85
C VAL A 266 2.54 8.47 -10.14
N VAL A 267 1.48 8.94 -9.50
CA VAL A 267 1.62 10.01 -8.50
C VAL A 267 2.10 9.42 -7.18
N ALA A 268 1.26 8.60 -6.51
CA ALA A 268 1.61 7.98 -5.23
C ALA A 268 1.11 6.53 -5.08
N SER A 269 0.51 5.96 -6.13
CA SER A 269 -0.12 4.64 -6.08
C SER A 269 0.84 3.53 -5.64
N GLY A 270 0.36 2.59 -4.83
CA GLY A 270 1.12 1.39 -4.45
C GLY A 270 1.51 0.53 -5.66
N MET A 271 0.75 0.60 -6.75
CA MET A 271 1.04 -0.12 -8.00
C MET A 271 2.39 0.26 -8.60
N GLY A 272 2.93 1.45 -8.32
CA GLY A 272 4.27 1.81 -8.78
C GLY A 272 5.36 0.94 -8.16
N PHE A 273 5.21 0.54 -6.89
CA PHE A 273 6.15 -0.42 -6.29
C PHE A 273 5.96 -1.84 -6.85
N GLU A 274 4.73 -2.22 -7.18
CA GLU A 274 4.46 -3.50 -7.84
C GLU A 274 5.06 -3.55 -9.25
N ALA A 275 5.05 -2.43 -9.98
CA ALA A 275 5.70 -2.28 -11.26
C ALA A 275 7.24 -2.40 -11.14
N LEU A 276 7.85 -1.78 -10.13
CA LEU A 276 9.27 -1.98 -9.82
C LEU A 276 9.60 -3.46 -9.54
N MET A 277 8.77 -4.14 -8.72
CA MET A 277 8.92 -5.58 -8.48
C MET A 277 8.79 -6.42 -9.76
N ALA A 278 7.98 -5.98 -10.72
CA ALA A 278 7.83 -6.59 -12.04
C ALA A 278 8.95 -6.19 -13.03
N GLY A 279 9.96 -5.43 -12.59
CA GLY A 279 11.10 -5.01 -13.40
C GLY A 279 10.80 -3.86 -14.37
N LYS A 280 9.72 -3.10 -14.15
CA LYS A 280 9.39 -1.94 -14.99
C LYS A 280 10.12 -0.69 -14.50
N PRO A 281 10.61 0.16 -15.41
CA PRO A 281 10.92 1.55 -15.10
C PRO A 281 9.69 2.26 -14.54
N VAL A 282 9.89 3.06 -13.50
CA VAL A 282 8.81 3.81 -12.85
C VAL A 282 9.20 5.26 -12.66
N THR A 283 8.32 6.16 -13.10
CA THR A 283 8.42 7.60 -12.85
C THR A 283 7.36 8.03 -11.83
N CYS A 284 7.81 8.68 -10.76
CA CYS A 284 6.97 9.17 -9.67
C CYS A 284 6.75 10.68 -9.76
N PHE A 285 5.48 11.08 -9.79
CA PHE A 285 5.05 12.49 -9.84
C PHE A 285 4.68 13.04 -8.46
N GLY A 286 4.51 12.18 -7.46
CA GLY A 286 4.54 12.53 -6.04
C GLY A 286 5.71 11.82 -5.35
N VAL A 287 5.67 11.76 -4.02
CA VAL A 287 6.72 11.14 -3.19
C VAL A 287 6.18 9.94 -2.38
N PRO A 288 5.79 8.83 -3.04
CA PRO A 288 5.42 7.61 -2.34
C PRO A 288 6.61 7.05 -1.54
N TYR A 289 6.36 6.07 -0.65
CA TYR A 289 7.38 5.54 0.27
C TYR A 289 8.64 4.97 -0.42
N TYR A 290 8.52 4.58 -1.69
CA TYR A 290 9.58 3.98 -2.50
C TYR A 290 10.29 4.95 -3.45
N ALA A 291 9.83 6.20 -3.56
CA ALA A 291 10.52 7.25 -4.34
C ALA A 291 11.75 7.81 -3.61
N GLY A 292 12.68 8.46 -4.30
CA GLY A 292 13.82 9.16 -3.69
C GLY A 292 14.93 8.25 -3.16
N TRP A 293 14.88 6.95 -3.46
CA TRP A 293 15.90 5.97 -3.05
C TRP A 293 16.80 5.51 -4.21
N GLY A 294 16.61 6.09 -5.41
CA GLY A 294 17.37 5.77 -6.61
C GLY A 294 16.88 4.55 -7.40
N VAL A 295 15.66 4.07 -7.15
CA VAL A 295 14.98 3.00 -7.91
C VAL A 295 13.90 3.52 -8.86
N THR A 296 13.60 4.81 -8.79
CA THR A 296 12.58 5.53 -9.58
C THR A 296 13.19 6.76 -10.23
N THR A 297 12.56 7.24 -11.30
CA THR A 297 12.73 8.62 -11.76
C THR A 297 11.74 9.49 -11.00
N ASP A 298 12.23 10.50 -10.27
CA ASP A 298 11.38 11.29 -9.38
C ASP A 298 11.20 12.72 -9.92
N ALA A 299 9.95 13.13 -10.14
CA ALA A 299 9.62 14.51 -10.53
C ALA A 299 9.72 15.49 -9.35
N VAL A 300 9.56 14.97 -8.12
CA VAL A 300 9.66 15.76 -6.88
C VAL A 300 10.87 15.27 -6.10
N THR A 301 11.82 16.17 -5.84
CA THR A 301 13.01 15.84 -5.03
C THR A 301 12.67 15.86 -3.55
N ILE A 302 13.20 14.90 -2.78
CA ILE A 302 13.02 14.83 -1.34
C ILE A 302 14.37 14.82 -0.61
N PRO A 303 14.91 15.99 -0.21
CA PRO A 303 16.29 16.12 0.30
C PRO A 303 16.63 15.25 1.52
N ARG A 304 15.62 14.87 2.31
CA ARG A 304 15.81 14.05 3.51
C ARG A 304 16.05 12.57 3.24
N ARG A 305 15.76 12.05 2.04
CA ARG A 305 16.11 10.68 1.63
C ARG A 305 17.47 10.72 0.95
N THR A 306 18.50 10.33 1.69
CA THR A 306 19.90 10.56 1.31
C THR A 306 20.62 9.29 0.89
N GLN A 307 20.11 8.12 1.29
CA GLN A 307 20.67 6.83 0.92
C GLN A 307 20.11 6.33 -0.40
N ARG A 308 20.90 5.54 -1.13
CA ARG A 308 20.39 4.71 -2.23
C ARG A 308 20.02 3.33 -1.70
N ARG A 309 18.91 2.77 -2.19
CA ARG A 309 18.43 1.43 -1.80
C ARG A 309 18.08 0.59 -3.01
N THR A 310 18.18 -0.72 -2.87
CA THR A 310 17.65 -1.65 -3.87
C THR A 310 16.16 -1.92 -3.64
N ILE A 311 15.49 -2.47 -4.66
CA ILE A 311 14.07 -2.86 -4.55
C ILE A 311 13.88 -3.89 -3.42
N GLU A 312 14.81 -4.85 -3.28
CA GLU A 312 14.79 -5.85 -2.21
C GLU A 312 14.95 -5.24 -0.82
N GLU A 313 15.74 -4.17 -0.70
CA GLU A 313 15.93 -3.45 0.56
C GLU A 313 14.66 -2.72 0.98
N ILE A 314 14.03 -2.00 0.04
CA ILE A 314 12.76 -1.31 0.27
C ILE A 314 11.66 -2.33 0.59
N PHE A 315 11.59 -3.43 -0.16
CA PHE A 315 10.65 -4.52 0.08
C PHE A 315 10.87 -5.14 1.46
N PHE A 316 12.11 -5.44 1.84
CA PHE A 316 12.41 -6.02 3.14
C PHE A 316 11.90 -5.11 4.28
N VAL A 317 12.18 -3.82 4.22
CA VAL A 317 11.75 -2.88 5.29
C VAL A 317 10.23 -2.75 5.31
N ALA A 318 9.60 -2.46 4.17
CA ALA A 318 8.19 -2.16 4.12
C ALA A 318 7.31 -3.41 4.26
N TRP A 319 7.58 -4.46 3.47
CA TRP A 319 6.75 -5.66 3.37
C TRP A 319 7.11 -6.76 4.36
N MET A 320 8.33 -6.82 4.88
CA MET A 320 8.72 -7.88 5.82
C MET A 320 8.84 -7.39 7.25
N GLN A 321 9.54 -6.27 7.45
CA GLN A 321 9.85 -5.77 8.78
C GLN A 321 8.70 -4.94 9.38
N MET A 322 8.10 -4.04 8.58
CA MET A 322 7.08 -3.11 9.05
C MET A 322 5.64 -3.58 8.84
N SER A 323 5.46 -4.67 8.09
CA SER A 323 4.15 -5.25 7.79
C SER A 323 3.91 -6.58 8.53
N ARG A 324 2.64 -6.90 8.75
CA ARG A 324 2.18 -8.14 9.38
C ARG A 324 1.10 -8.77 8.53
N TYR A 325 1.10 -10.09 8.50
CA TYR A 325 0.16 -10.88 7.74
C TYR A 325 -0.44 -11.95 8.64
N VAL A 326 -1.70 -12.27 8.40
CA VAL A 326 -2.43 -13.31 9.13
C VAL A 326 -2.87 -14.40 8.18
N ASP A 327 -2.71 -15.66 8.58
CA ASP A 327 -3.38 -16.75 7.92
C ASP A 327 -4.86 -16.77 8.37
N PRO A 328 -5.82 -16.57 7.46
CA PRO A 328 -7.24 -16.50 7.80
C PRO A 328 -7.78 -17.81 8.41
N LYS A 329 -7.16 -18.97 8.12
CA LYS A 329 -7.58 -20.28 8.63
C LYS A 329 -7.09 -20.49 10.05
N SER A 330 -5.79 -20.33 10.28
CA SER A 330 -5.19 -20.57 11.60
C SER A 330 -5.29 -19.38 12.56
N ARG A 331 -5.61 -18.18 12.07
CA ARG A 331 -5.57 -16.91 12.81
C ARG A 331 -4.22 -16.64 13.47
N ARG A 332 -3.14 -17.10 12.84
CA ARG A 332 -1.75 -16.88 13.30
C ARG A 332 -1.04 -15.91 12.38
N LEU A 333 -0.08 -15.18 12.94
CA LEU A 333 0.83 -14.36 12.16
C LEU A 333 1.69 -15.25 11.26
N VAL A 334 1.87 -14.83 10.02
CA VAL A 334 2.68 -15.52 9.02
C VAL A 334 3.62 -14.55 8.31
N SER A 335 4.66 -15.08 7.66
CA SER A 335 5.55 -14.28 6.82
C SER A 335 4.84 -13.83 5.54
N VAL A 336 5.34 -12.76 4.90
CA VAL A 336 4.83 -12.29 3.60
C VAL A 336 4.86 -13.40 2.53
N MET A 337 5.89 -14.24 2.53
CA MET A 337 5.99 -15.39 1.62
C MET A 337 4.83 -16.38 1.83
N ARG A 338 4.49 -16.70 3.09
CA ARG A 338 3.36 -17.59 3.37
C ARG A 338 2.03 -16.91 3.04
N ALA A 339 1.89 -15.62 3.33
CA ALA A 339 0.70 -14.85 2.96
C ALA A 339 0.47 -14.84 1.45
N ALA A 340 1.52 -14.62 0.65
CA ALA A 340 1.47 -14.66 -0.80
C ALA A 340 1.08 -16.05 -1.33
N ARG A 341 1.61 -17.14 -0.74
CA ARG A 341 1.21 -18.52 -1.10
C ARG A 341 -0.26 -18.79 -0.81
N ILE A 342 -0.72 -18.43 0.38
CA ILE A 342 -2.13 -18.58 0.75
C ILE A 342 -3.02 -17.79 -0.22
N MET A 343 -2.61 -16.57 -0.58
CA MET A 343 -3.37 -15.78 -1.55
C MET A 343 -3.42 -16.44 -2.94
N ALA A 344 -2.28 -16.93 -3.45
CA ALA A 344 -2.25 -17.64 -4.73
C ALA A 344 -3.11 -18.92 -4.71
N GLU A 345 -3.06 -19.69 -3.62
CA GLU A 345 -3.93 -20.87 -3.40
C GLU A 345 -5.42 -20.49 -3.41
N ASP A 346 -5.79 -19.40 -2.73
CA ASP A 346 -7.17 -18.90 -2.66
C ASP A 346 -7.66 -18.40 -4.03
N VAL A 347 -6.82 -17.71 -4.80
CA VAL A 347 -7.14 -17.24 -6.17
C VAL A 347 -7.41 -18.42 -7.11
N ALA A 348 -6.53 -19.43 -7.10
CA ALA A 348 -6.70 -20.64 -7.90
C ALA A 348 -8.00 -21.38 -7.54
N THR A 349 -8.30 -21.47 -6.24
CA THR A 349 -9.54 -22.09 -5.76
C THR A 349 -10.78 -21.29 -6.18
N ALA A 350 -10.73 -19.96 -6.10
CA ALA A 350 -11.84 -19.10 -6.51
C ALA A 350 -12.13 -19.19 -8.01
N GLY A 351 -11.09 -19.23 -8.86
CA GLY A 351 -11.23 -19.38 -10.31
C GLY A 351 -11.75 -20.76 -10.75
N SER A 352 -11.58 -21.80 -9.92
CA SER A 352 -12.05 -23.17 -10.21
C SER A 352 -13.53 -23.42 -9.89
N ARG A 353 -14.21 -22.48 -9.22
CA ARG A 353 -15.66 -22.60 -8.97
C ARG A 353 -16.42 -22.19 -10.22
N PRO A 354 -17.37 -23.00 -10.73
CA PRO A 354 -18.26 -22.57 -11.80
C PRO A 354 -18.98 -21.30 -11.34
N THR A 355 -18.99 -20.27 -12.17
CA THR A 355 -19.91 -19.15 -12.00
C THR A 355 -21.32 -19.70 -12.17
N SER A 356 -22.03 -19.86 -11.05
CA SER A 356 -23.43 -20.30 -11.01
C SER A 356 -24.36 -19.25 -11.60
#